data_AF-A0A949RCS3-F1
#
_entry.id   AF-A0A949RCS3-F1
#
_cell.length_a   1.000
_cell.length_b   1.000
_cell.length_c   1.000
_cell.angle_alpha   90.00
_cell.angle_beta   90.00
_cell.angle_gamma   90.00
#
_symmetry.space_group_name_H-M   'P 1'
#
loop_
_entity.id
_entity.type
_entity.pdbx_description
1 polymer ?
#
loop_
_entity_poly.entity_id
_entity_poly.type
_entity_poly.pdbx_seq_one_letter_code
_entity_poly.pdbx_strand_id
1 'polypeptide(L)'
;MIEASRFCMAPEHRGLRTAWEFALAMTETLFSLGVEHGLFGCFTAHAAFYKLLEFRPLNSAGDLHYPGAACSCMTYAYKEVLAATNRLGTTRGIRQRN
;
A
#
# COMPACT_ATOMS: atom_id res chain seq x y z
N MET A 1 12.98 1.89 10.27
CA MET A 1 12.43 1.79 8.90
C MET A 1 12.05 0.34 8.68
N ILE A 2 10.83 0.07 8.20
CA ILE A 2 10.32 -1.30 7.97
C ILE A 2 10.01 -1.46 6.48
N GLU A 3 10.39 -2.61 5.93
CA GLU A 3 10.08 -3.04 4.57
C GLU A 3 8.91 -4.02 4.59
N ALA A 4 7.90 -3.78 3.75
CA ALA A 4 6.90 -4.78 3.40
C ALA A 4 7.25 -5.42 2.05
N SER A 5 7.14 -6.75 1.94
CA SER A 5 7.42 -7.47 0.70
C SER A 5 6.43 -8.61 0.46
N ARG A 6 6.46 -9.17 -0.76
CA ARG A 6 5.71 -10.39 -1.16
C ARG A 6 4.18 -10.27 -1.07
N PHE A 7 3.65 -9.11 -1.48
CA PHE A 7 2.21 -8.92 -1.61
C PHE A 7 1.59 -9.96 -2.56
N CYS A 8 0.67 -10.77 -2.06
CA CYS A 8 -0.03 -11.77 -2.86
C CYS A 8 -1.53 -11.81 -2.48
N MET A 9 -2.39 -11.98 -3.49
CA MET A 9 -3.82 -12.22 -3.29
C MET A 9 -4.19 -13.52 -4.02
N ALA A 10 -4.92 -14.39 -3.32
CA ALA A 10 -5.53 -15.57 -3.92
C ALA A 10 -6.45 -15.15 -5.08
N PRO A 11 -6.53 -15.90 -6.19
CA PRO A 11 -7.32 -15.53 -7.37
C PRO A 11 -8.75 -15.06 -7.07
N GLU A 12 -9.45 -15.75 -6.17
CA GLU A 12 -10.82 -15.50 -5.71
C GLU A 12 -10.98 -14.20 -4.91
N HIS A 13 -9.88 -13.60 -4.47
CA HIS A 13 -9.85 -12.35 -3.71
C HIS A 13 -9.23 -11.20 -4.49
N ARG A 14 -8.90 -11.40 -5.77
CA ARG A 14 -8.34 -10.34 -6.61
C ARG A 14 -9.41 -9.30 -6.91
N GLY A 15 -9.14 -8.07 -6.50
CA GLY A 15 -9.97 -6.92 -6.81
C GLY A 15 -9.35 -5.65 -6.25
N LEU A 16 -9.61 -4.51 -6.89
CA LEU A 16 -9.04 -3.23 -6.45
C LEU A 16 -9.46 -2.85 -5.02
N ARG A 17 -10.72 -3.14 -4.66
CA ARG A 17 -11.23 -2.92 -3.30
C ARG A 17 -10.46 -3.78 -2.28
N THR A 18 -10.32 -5.08 -2.54
CA THR A 18 -9.62 -5.99 -1.62
C THR A 18 -8.14 -5.65 -1.49
N ALA A 19 -7.46 -5.31 -2.60
CA ALA A 19 -6.07 -4.86 -2.59
C ALA A 19 -5.87 -3.62 -1.71
N TRP A 20 -6.83 -2.70 -1.76
CA TRP A 20 -6.81 -1.50 -0.93
C TRP A 20 -7.10 -1.79 0.53
N GLU A 21 -8.17 -2.52 0.83
CA GLU A 21 -8.50 -2.92 2.21
C GLU A 21 -7.30 -3.64 2.85
N PHE A 22 -6.58 -4.47 2.09
CA PHE A 22 -5.35 -5.09 2.53
C PHE A 22 -4.23 -4.07 2.79
N ALA A 23 -3.95 -3.15 1.85
CA ALA A 23 -2.89 -2.15 2.04
C ALA A 23 -3.15 -1.25 3.26
N LEU A 24 -4.41 -0.87 3.49
CA LEU A 24 -4.81 -0.12 4.67
C LEU A 24 -4.63 -0.95 5.94
N ALA A 25 -5.14 -2.19 5.96
CA ALA A 25 -5.02 -3.07 7.13
C ALA A 25 -3.54 -3.32 7.50
N MET A 26 -2.67 -3.49 6.52
CA MET A 26 -1.23 -3.61 6.73
C MET A 26 -0.65 -2.35 7.39
N THR A 27 -0.91 -1.17 6.84
CA THR A 27 -0.37 0.10 7.39
C THR A 27 -0.95 0.43 8.76
N GLU A 28 -2.22 0.13 9.03
CA GLU A 28 -2.87 0.28 10.33
C GLU A 28 -2.29 -0.68 11.37
N THR A 29 -2.04 -1.93 10.99
CA THR A 29 -1.39 -2.92 11.86
C THR A 29 0.00 -2.43 12.26
N LEU A 30 0.79 -1.96 11.30
CA LEU A 30 2.12 -1.40 11.59
C LEU A 30 2.05 -0.15 12.47
N PHE A 31 1.09 0.74 12.22
CA PHE A 31 0.87 1.92 13.07
C PHE A 31 0.53 1.54 14.51
N SER A 32 -0.29 0.50 14.73
CA SER A 32 -0.60 0.00 16.08
C SER A 32 0.63 -0.51 16.84
N LEU A 33 1.70 -0.86 16.12
CA LEU A 33 2.99 -1.28 16.66
C LEU A 33 3.99 -0.10 16.81
N GLY A 34 3.54 1.14 16.62
CA GLY A 34 4.37 2.35 16.71
C GLY A 34 5.12 2.71 15.42
N VAL A 35 4.78 2.10 14.29
CA VAL A 35 5.46 2.33 13.00
C VAL A 35 4.63 3.28 12.14
N GLU A 36 5.03 4.55 12.12
CA GLU A 36 4.29 5.58 11.39
C GLU A 36 4.65 5.66 9.90
N HIS A 37 5.86 5.21 9.54
CA HIS A 37 6.44 5.32 8.21
C HIS A 37 7.04 3.99 7.75
N GLY A 38 6.89 3.69 6.46
CA GLY A 38 7.49 2.50 5.87
C GLY A 38 7.73 2.66 4.38
N LEU A 39 8.38 1.66 3.81
CA LEU A 39 8.62 1.58 2.37
C LEU A 39 8.42 0.15 1.86
N PHE A 40 8.25 0.01 0.56
CA PHE A 40 8.25 -1.28 -0.11
C PHE A 40 8.59 -1.13 -1.59
N GLY A 41 9.10 -2.21 -2.18
CA GLY A 41 9.22 -2.33 -3.63
C GLY A 41 7.92 -2.83 -4.25
N CYS A 42 7.50 -2.25 -5.37
CA CYS A 42 6.45 -2.80 -6.22
C CYS A 42 6.85 -2.73 -7.69
N PHE A 43 6.24 -3.56 -8.54
CA PHE A 43 6.35 -3.35 -9.98
C PHE A 43 5.79 -1.98 -10.35
N THR A 44 6.43 -1.30 -11.29
CA THR A 44 6.03 0.05 -11.75
C THR A 44 4.60 0.05 -12.30
N ALA A 45 4.17 -1.05 -12.91
CA ALA A 45 2.80 -1.27 -13.36
C ALA A 45 1.76 -1.18 -12.22
N HIS A 46 2.14 -1.48 -10.97
CA HIS A 46 1.27 -1.38 -9.79
C HIS A 46 1.40 -0.03 -9.07
N ALA A 47 2.39 0.80 -9.39
CA ALA A 47 2.64 2.05 -8.69
C ALA A 47 1.46 3.03 -8.77
N ALA A 48 0.71 3.03 -9.87
CA ALA A 48 -0.46 3.88 -10.05
C ALA A 48 -1.55 3.61 -8.98
N PHE A 49 -1.78 2.34 -8.63
CA PHE A 49 -2.71 1.96 -7.58
C PHE A 49 -2.28 2.53 -6.22
N TYR A 50 -1.01 2.35 -5.85
CA TYR A 50 -0.49 2.83 -4.57
C TYR A 50 -0.51 4.37 -4.48
N LYS A 51 -0.27 5.09 -5.59
CA LYS A 51 -0.35 6.55 -5.63
C LYS A 51 -1.75 7.09 -5.28
N LEU A 52 -2.82 6.38 -5.65
CA LEU A 52 -4.19 6.76 -5.27
C LEU A 52 -4.39 6.80 -3.75
N LEU A 53 -3.61 6.01 -3.02
CA LEU A 53 -3.68 5.87 -1.57
C LEU A 53 -2.59 6.69 -0.86
N GLU A 54 -2.00 7.69 -1.53
CA GLU A 54 -0.91 8.55 -1.02
C GLU A 54 0.39 7.81 -0.69
N PHE A 55 0.62 6.62 -1.23
CA PHE A 55 1.96 6.05 -1.27
C PHE A 55 2.76 6.78 -2.36
N ARG A 56 3.91 7.31 -2.02
CA ARG A 56 4.72 8.18 -2.89
C ARG A 56 5.96 7.44 -3.37
N PRO A 57 6.41 7.65 -4.62
CA PRO A 57 7.74 7.19 -5.03
C PRO A 57 8.81 7.78 -4.12
N LEU A 58 9.77 6.96 -3.72
CA LEU A 58 10.97 7.45 -3.05
C LEU A 58 11.95 7.97 -4.11
N ASN A 59 11.92 9.27 -4.39
CA ASN A 59 12.69 9.88 -5.49
C ASN A 59 14.22 9.67 -5.41
N SER A 60 14.75 9.39 -4.21
CA SER A 60 16.17 9.07 -4.02
C SER A 60 16.52 7.61 -4.34
N ALA A 61 15.52 6.75 -4.51
CA ALA A 61 15.70 5.38 -4.97
C ALA A 61 15.49 5.34 -6.49
N GLY A 62 16.52 4.92 -7.22
CA GLY A 62 16.38 4.62 -8.65
C GLY A 62 15.47 3.40 -8.86
N ASP A 63 14.80 3.36 -10.00
CA ASP A 63 14.05 2.16 -10.41
C ASP A 63 15.03 1.00 -10.70
N LEU A 64 14.66 -0.20 -10.26
CA LEU A 64 15.40 -1.42 -10.57
C LEU A 64 14.78 -2.08 -11.81
N HIS A 65 15.59 -2.24 -12.85
CA HIS A 65 15.16 -2.84 -14.10
C HIS A 65 15.58 -4.31 -14.16
N TYR A 66 14.60 -5.18 -14.41
CA TYR A 66 14.78 -6.60 -14.69
C TYR A 66 14.28 -6.89 -16.12
N PRO A 67 14.74 -7.97 -16.78
CA PRO A 67 14.18 -8.37 -18.06
C PRO A 67 12.65 -8.57 -17.96
N GLY A 68 11.90 -7.71 -18.65
CA GLY A 68 10.42 -7.76 -18.69
C GLY A 68 9.69 -7.02 -17.56
N ALA A 69 10.39 -6.40 -16.59
CA ALA A 69 9.73 -5.66 -15.51
C ALA A 69 10.62 -4.57 -14.92
N ALA A 70 10.00 -3.51 -14.40
CA ALA A 70 10.69 -2.51 -13.59
C ALA A 70 10.03 -2.44 -12.21
N CYS A 71 10.82 -2.21 -11.17
CA CYS A 71 10.36 -2.04 -9.80
C CYS A 71 10.68 -0.63 -9.31
N SER A 72 9.70 0.00 -8.66
CA SER A 72 9.85 1.28 -7.95
C SER A 72 9.78 1.05 -6.45
N CYS A 73 10.51 1.90 -5.71
CA CYS A 73 10.37 1.99 -4.27
C CYS A 73 9.29 3.01 -3.91
N MET A 74 8.31 2.58 -3.12
CA MET A 74 7.23 3.41 -2.61
C MET A 74 7.42 3.62 -1.11
N THR A 75 7.13 4.82 -0.63
CA THR A 75 7.14 5.23 0.78
C THR A 75 5.75 5.69 1.20
N TYR A 76 5.45 5.56 2.49
CA TYR A 76 4.19 6.05 3.05
C TYR A 76 4.36 6.64 4.45
N ALA A 77 3.40 7.48 4.82
CA ALA A 77 3.09 7.87 6.17
C ALA A 77 1.64 7.47 6.48
N TYR A 78 1.38 6.73 7.56
CA TYR A 78 0.05 6.16 7.83
C TYR A 78 -1.05 7.24 7.84
N LYS A 79 -0.79 8.40 8.45
CA LYS A 79 -1.76 9.51 8.51
C LYS A 79 -2.16 10.03 7.13
N GLU A 80 -1.23 10.07 6.18
CA GLU A 80 -1.51 10.50 4.80
C GLU A 80 -2.36 9.45 4.06
N VAL A 81 -2.02 8.17 4.21
CA VAL A 81 -2.76 7.04 3.63
C VAL A 81 -4.19 6.98 4.18
N LEU A 82 -4.36 7.18 5.49
CA LEU A 82 -5.68 7.22 6.14
C LEU A 82 -6.51 8.41 5.62
N ALA A 83 -5.90 9.59 5.51
CA ALA A 83 -6.58 10.77 4.97
C ALA A 83 -7.02 10.56 3.51
N ALA A 84 -6.16 9.97 2.68
CA ALA A 84 -6.49 9.60 1.30
C ALA A 84 -7.68 8.65 1.24
N THR A 85 -7.65 7.64 2.11
CA THR A 85 -8.69 6.61 2.15
C THR A 85 -10.04 7.21 2.50
N ASN A 86 -10.09 8.09 3.50
CA ASN A 86 -11.31 8.79 3.89
C ASN A 86 -11.84 9.70 2.77
N ARG A 87 -10.96 10.39 2.02
CA ARG A 87 -11.36 11.22 0.86
C ARG A 87 -12.01 10.42 -0.25
N LEU A 88 -11.56 9.19 -0.47
CA LEU A 88 -12.09 8.32 -1.53
C LEU A 88 -13.45 7.69 -1.17
N GLY A 89 -14.03 8.02 -0.01
CA GLY A 89 -15.39 7.64 0.34
C GLY A 89 -15.59 6.14 0.58
N THR A 90 -14.52 5.38 0.76
CA THR A 90 -14.65 3.97 1.12
C THR A 90 -14.81 3.83 2.62
N THR A 91 -16.07 3.81 2.99
CA THR A 91 -16.49 3.20 4.24
C THR A 91 -15.94 1.78 4.30
N ARG A 92 -15.12 1.53 5.33
CA ARG A 92 -14.74 0.18 5.75
C ARG A 92 -15.99 -0.69 5.71
N GLY A 93 -15.88 -1.90 5.17
CA GLY A 93 -16.84 -2.96 5.51
C GLY A 93 -16.70 -3.28 6.99
N ILE A 94 -17.19 -2.41 7.87
CA ILE A 94 -17.22 -2.62 9.31
C ILE A 94 -18.24 -3.74 9.53
N ARG A 95 -17.79 -4.99 9.50
CA ARG A 95 -18.43 -6.01 10.33
C ARG A 95 -18.07 -5.63 11.77
N GLN A 96 -18.97 -4.88 12.41
CA GLN A 96 -18.98 -4.79 13.87
C GLN A 96 -19.01 -6.24 14.37
N ARG A 97 -17.91 -6.69 14.94
CA ARG A 97 -17.94 -7.87 15.81
C ARG A 97 -18.63 -7.37 17.08
N ASN A 98 -19.89 -7.81 17.25
CA ASN A 98 -20.58 -7.80 18.54
C ASN A 98 -19.76 -8.56 19.58
#